data_AF-A0A2N8L0B9-F1
#
_entry.id   AF-A0A2N8L0B9-F1
#
_cell.length_a   1.000
_cell.length_b   1.000
_cell.length_c   1.000
_cell.angle_alpha   90.00
_cell.angle_beta   90.00
_cell.angle_gamma   90.00
#
_symmetry.space_group_name_H-M   'P 1'
#
loop_
_entity.id
_entity.type
_entity.pdbx_description
1 polymer ?
#
loop_
_entity_poly.entity_id
_entity_poly.type
_entity_poly.pdbx_seq_one_letter_code
_entity_poly.pdbx_strand_id
1 'polypeptide(L)'
;MNKISSIAAAALFALAAQAQAAVYTGSSANTGAASVDSSFASASQLFFDLSFARQGQVTLNFLVEAQDLGQTLSFNALVSNLSGLGFEAASVRLNGARFATPAGTVSTDGFQPVLASGHSADSLWAQFGGPGVTTQFYIGNPLLEAGAQDWSLDLSGRQVGETFSITVAVPEPQTYALLLSGLAVLGWAARRRSV
;
A
#
# COMPACT_ATOMS: atom_id res chain seq x y z
N MET A 1 -31.66 -5.30 -65.41
CA MET A 1 -30.22 -4.98 -65.27
C MET A 1 -30.06 -3.90 -64.19
N ASN A 2 -29.53 -4.36 -63.06
CA ASN A 2 -28.67 -3.68 -62.08
C ASN A 2 -29.23 -2.51 -61.26
N LYS A 3 -29.86 -2.84 -60.12
CA LYS A 3 -29.88 -1.97 -58.93
C LYS A 3 -28.66 -2.32 -58.07
N ILE A 4 -27.68 -1.43 -58.04
CA ILE A 4 -26.51 -1.49 -57.15
C ILE A 4 -27.02 -1.26 -55.72
N SER A 5 -26.90 -2.26 -54.86
CA SER A 5 -27.27 -2.18 -53.45
C SER A 5 -26.00 -1.86 -52.65
N SER A 6 -25.89 -0.62 -52.18
CA SER A 6 -24.80 -0.18 -51.30
C SER A 6 -25.07 -0.67 -49.88
N ILE A 7 -24.24 -1.58 -49.38
CA ILE A 7 -24.24 -1.98 -47.96
C ILE A 7 -23.39 -0.96 -47.21
N ALA A 8 -24.01 -0.16 -46.35
CA ALA A 8 -23.32 0.72 -45.43
C ALA A 8 -22.73 -0.11 -44.28
N ALA A 9 -21.40 -0.21 -44.22
CA ALA A 9 -20.70 -0.75 -43.05
C ALA A 9 -20.69 0.32 -41.95
N ALA A 10 -21.51 0.14 -40.93
CA ALA A 10 -21.40 0.91 -39.69
C ALA A 10 -20.19 0.39 -38.92
N ALA A 11 -19.05 1.07 -39.04
CA ALA A 11 -17.91 0.86 -38.17
C ALA A 11 -18.28 1.37 -36.76
N LEU A 12 -18.52 0.42 -35.85
CA LEU A 12 -18.73 0.70 -34.45
C LEU A 12 -17.38 1.19 -33.87
N PHE A 13 -17.26 2.49 -33.62
CA PHE A 13 -16.17 3.04 -32.80
C PHE A 13 -16.38 2.56 -31.36
N ALA A 14 -15.89 1.37 -31.03
CA ALA A 14 -15.57 1.05 -29.65
C ALA A 14 -14.39 1.94 -29.26
N LEU A 15 -14.68 3.14 -28.73
CA LEU A 15 -13.68 3.84 -27.92
C LEU A 15 -13.39 2.90 -26.76
N ALA A 16 -12.23 2.26 -26.80
CA ALA A 16 -11.69 1.56 -25.64
C ALA A 16 -11.62 2.60 -24.52
N ALA A 17 -12.52 2.50 -23.54
CA ALA A 17 -12.35 3.19 -22.28
C ALA A 17 -10.98 2.73 -21.77
N GLN A 18 -10.02 3.64 -21.74
CA GLN A 18 -8.77 3.36 -21.05
C GLN A 18 -9.17 3.00 -19.62
N ALA A 19 -8.79 1.81 -19.15
CA ALA A 19 -8.86 1.51 -17.73
C ALA A 19 -8.16 2.67 -17.01
N GLN A 20 -8.79 3.25 -16.01
CA GLN A 20 -8.13 4.19 -15.10
C GLN A 20 -8.10 3.45 -13.77
N ALA A 21 -6.95 3.43 -13.10
CA ALA A 21 -6.91 2.86 -11.76
C ALA A 21 -7.71 3.78 -10.83
N ALA A 22 -8.18 3.20 -9.73
CA ALA A 22 -8.87 3.92 -8.67
C ALA A 22 -8.31 5.33 -8.41
N VAL A 23 -9.20 6.31 -8.39
CA VAL A 23 -8.83 7.73 -8.35
C VAL A 23 -8.33 8.08 -6.96
N TYR A 24 -7.08 8.54 -6.86
CA TYR A 24 -6.55 9.07 -5.62
C TYR A 24 -7.30 10.35 -5.22
N THR A 25 -7.94 10.30 -4.04
CA THR A 25 -8.76 11.41 -3.52
C THR A 25 -8.05 12.23 -2.45
N GLY A 26 -6.86 11.80 -2.04
CA GLY A 26 -6.02 12.51 -1.08
C GLY A 26 -5.43 11.58 -0.03
N SER A 27 -4.55 12.14 0.79
CA SER A 27 -3.91 11.44 1.89
C SER A 27 -4.02 12.21 3.20
N SER A 28 -3.98 11.46 4.29
CA SER A 28 -3.84 12.00 5.63
C SER A 28 -2.63 11.33 6.28
N ALA A 29 -1.59 12.11 6.54
CA ALA A 29 -0.50 11.70 7.43
C ALA A 29 -0.83 12.17 8.85
N ASN A 30 -0.39 11.44 9.87
CA ASN A 30 -0.24 12.07 11.19
C ASN A 30 0.74 13.24 11.00
N THR A 31 0.22 14.47 11.09
CA THR A 31 0.82 15.76 10.67
C THR A 31 2.34 15.73 10.43
N GLY A 32 2.77 15.91 9.16
CA GLY A 32 4.18 16.04 8.77
C GLY A 32 5.00 14.74 8.82
N ALA A 33 4.35 13.58 8.98
CA ALA A 33 5.06 12.30 8.99
C ALA A 33 5.61 11.91 7.61
N ALA A 34 4.91 12.20 6.49
CA ALA A 34 5.42 11.92 5.15
C ALA A 34 4.83 12.80 4.03
N SER A 35 5.56 12.95 2.92
CA SER A 35 5.03 13.43 1.64
C SER A 35 4.63 12.25 0.73
N VAL A 36 3.62 12.48 -0.12
CA VAL A 36 3.11 11.50 -1.10
C VAL A 36 3.28 12.05 -2.50
N ASP A 37 4.02 11.37 -3.37
CA ASP A 37 4.00 11.60 -4.82
C ASP A 37 3.20 10.48 -5.50
N SER A 38 2.12 10.87 -6.18
CA SER A 38 1.19 9.97 -6.88
C SER A 38 1.20 10.18 -8.40
N SER A 39 2.20 10.89 -8.94
CA SER A 39 2.28 11.26 -10.36
C SER A 39 2.45 10.08 -11.32
N PHE A 40 2.65 8.86 -10.81
CA PHE A 40 2.89 7.65 -11.61
C PHE A 40 1.75 6.61 -11.55
N ALA A 41 0.57 6.96 -11.02
CA ALA A 41 -0.59 6.07 -11.10
C ALA A 41 -1.05 5.91 -12.56
N SER A 42 -1.13 4.67 -13.05
CA SER A 42 -1.56 4.35 -14.41
C SER A 42 -2.92 3.64 -14.41
N ALA A 43 -3.38 3.23 -15.60
CA ALA A 43 -4.66 2.57 -15.85
C ALA A 43 -5.03 1.37 -14.95
N SER A 44 -4.05 0.68 -14.38
CA SER A 44 -4.25 -0.55 -13.61
C SER A 44 -3.25 -0.70 -12.45
N GLN A 45 -2.50 0.36 -12.15
CA GLN A 45 -1.41 0.34 -11.19
C GLN A 45 -1.46 1.57 -10.30
N LEU A 46 -1.49 1.31 -9.00
CA LEU A 46 -1.31 2.30 -7.95
C LEU A 46 0.17 2.30 -7.59
N PHE A 47 0.86 3.39 -7.96
CA PHE A 47 2.23 3.68 -7.52
C PHE A 47 2.22 4.91 -6.61
N PHE A 48 3.04 4.88 -5.56
CA PHE A 48 3.27 6.06 -4.73
C PHE A 48 4.66 6.05 -4.09
N ASP A 49 5.24 7.24 -3.98
CA ASP A 49 6.43 7.51 -3.18
C ASP A 49 6.02 8.12 -1.84
N LEU A 50 6.34 7.44 -0.73
CA LEU A 50 6.16 7.94 0.62
C LEU A 50 7.50 8.31 1.22
N SER A 51 7.69 9.59 1.54
CA SER A 51 8.92 10.05 2.15
C SER A 51 8.68 10.48 3.59
N PHE A 52 9.02 9.62 4.56
CA PHE A 52 8.76 9.84 5.98
C PHE A 52 9.83 10.72 6.65
N ALA A 53 9.44 11.87 7.20
CA ALA A 53 10.30 12.75 8.01
C ALA A 53 10.44 12.32 9.47
N ARG A 54 9.55 11.43 9.93
CA ARG A 54 9.54 10.78 11.24
C ARG A 54 8.68 9.52 11.17
N GLN A 55 8.88 8.60 12.11
CA GLN A 55 8.02 7.43 12.29
C GLN A 55 6.55 7.86 12.51
N GLY A 56 5.61 7.04 12.05
CA GLY A 56 4.20 7.40 12.01
C GLY A 56 3.42 6.62 10.95
N GLN A 57 2.30 7.18 10.51
CA GLN A 57 1.44 6.56 9.50
C GLN A 57 0.94 7.56 8.46
N VAL A 58 0.70 7.05 7.25
CA VAL A 58 0.09 7.74 6.12
C VAL A 58 -1.06 6.88 5.62
N THR A 59 -2.24 7.48 5.49
CA THR A 59 -3.40 6.86 4.84
C THR A 59 -3.63 7.52 3.49
N LEU A 60 -3.63 6.71 2.44
CA LEU A 60 -4.00 7.09 1.07
C LEU A 60 -5.45 6.68 0.83
N ASN A 61 -6.27 7.55 0.27
CA ASN A 61 -7.68 7.27 -0.02
C ASN A 61 -7.94 7.27 -1.52
N PHE A 62 -8.77 6.34 -1.96
CA PHE A 62 -9.07 6.11 -3.37
C PHE A 62 -10.58 5.98 -3.58
N LEU A 63 -11.08 6.52 -4.69
CA LEU A 63 -12.44 6.31 -5.16
C LEU A 63 -12.44 5.15 -6.16
N VAL A 64 -13.37 4.21 -6.00
CA VAL A 64 -13.56 3.09 -6.94
C VAL A 64 -14.26 3.60 -8.20
N GLU A 65 -13.67 3.31 -9.36
CA GLU A 65 -14.25 3.58 -10.67
C GLU A 65 -14.85 2.33 -11.30
N ALA A 66 -15.62 2.51 -12.38
CA ALA A 66 -16.28 1.40 -13.07
C ALA A 66 -15.27 0.40 -13.65
N GLN A 67 -14.11 0.89 -14.07
CA GLN A 67 -13.06 0.07 -14.64
C GLN A 67 -12.41 -0.81 -13.58
N ASP A 68 -12.31 -0.38 -12.33
CA ASP A 68 -11.69 -1.16 -11.25
C ASP A 68 -12.50 -2.43 -10.89
N LEU A 69 -13.78 -2.48 -11.23
CA LEU A 69 -14.67 -3.58 -10.84
C LEU A 69 -14.42 -4.85 -11.66
N GLY A 70 -14.29 -5.98 -10.96
CA GLY A 70 -14.13 -7.29 -11.59
C GLY A 70 -12.70 -7.61 -12.04
N GLN A 71 -11.74 -6.75 -11.72
CA GLN A 71 -10.30 -6.98 -11.91
C GLN A 71 -9.52 -6.75 -10.61
N THR A 72 -8.26 -7.20 -10.59
CA THR A 72 -7.32 -6.88 -9.51
C THR A 72 -6.50 -5.64 -9.88
N LEU A 73 -6.30 -4.74 -8.92
CA LEU A 73 -5.43 -3.57 -9.10
C LEU A 73 -4.00 -3.90 -8.68
N SER A 74 -3.02 -3.55 -9.51
CA SER A 74 -1.62 -3.64 -9.11
C SER A 74 -1.26 -2.51 -8.15
N PHE A 75 -0.41 -2.80 -7.17
CA PHE A 75 -0.03 -1.91 -6.08
C PHE A 75 1.46 -2.05 -5.79
N ASN A 76 2.17 -0.92 -5.83
CA ASN A 76 3.54 -0.83 -5.34
C ASN A 76 3.85 0.54 -4.75
N ALA A 77 4.93 0.57 -3.99
CA ALA A 77 5.33 1.73 -3.21
C ALA A 77 6.84 1.80 -3.05
N LEU A 78 7.37 3.01 -3.14
CA LEU A 78 8.66 3.34 -2.58
C LEU A 78 8.44 4.05 -1.24
N VAL A 79 9.11 3.60 -0.17
CA VAL A 79 9.02 4.25 1.14
C VAL A 79 10.41 4.65 1.61
N SER A 80 10.65 5.95 1.70
CA SER A 80 11.91 6.57 2.09
C SER A 80 11.88 7.11 3.52
N ASN A 81 13.02 7.05 4.20
CA ASN A 81 13.25 7.67 5.49
C ASN A 81 14.09 8.95 5.36
N LEU A 82 13.45 10.11 5.46
CA LEU A 82 14.14 11.40 5.47
C LEU A 82 14.75 11.74 6.83
N SER A 83 14.37 11.05 7.91
CA SER A 83 14.88 11.33 9.26
C SER A 83 16.29 10.80 9.50
N GLY A 84 16.73 9.82 8.71
CA GLY A 84 17.99 9.11 8.94
C GLY A 84 17.99 8.17 10.17
N LEU A 85 16.84 7.99 10.85
CA LEU A 85 16.71 7.12 12.02
C LEU A 85 16.52 5.63 11.67
N GLY A 86 16.48 5.32 10.38
CA GLY A 86 16.09 4.05 9.77
C GLY A 86 14.69 3.52 10.10
N PHE A 87 14.39 2.38 9.48
CA PHE A 87 13.15 1.62 9.68
C PHE A 87 13.48 0.22 10.20
N GLU A 88 12.85 -0.17 11.31
CA GLU A 88 12.98 -1.53 11.87
C GLU A 88 11.80 -2.43 11.47
N ALA A 89 10.65 -1.81 11.24
CA ALA A 89 9.44 -2.50 10.81
C ALA A 89 8.57 -1.56 9.99
N ALA A 90 7.73 -2.16 9.16
CA ALA A 90 6.68 -1.48 8.44
C ALA A 90 5.42 -2.35 8.42
N SER A 91 4.28 -1.70 8.30
CA SER A 91 3.01 -2.35 8.07
C SER A 91 2.18 -1.60 7.05
N VAL A 92 1.37 -2.34 6.32
CA VAL A 92 0.34 -1.82 5.43
C VAL A 92 -0.99 -2.39 5.88
N ARG A 93 -2.02 -1.56 5.90
CA ARG A 93 -3.40 -1.95 6.18
C ARG A 93 -4.30 -1.47 5.06
N LEU A 94 -5.21 -2.33 4.65
CA LEU A 94 -6.25 -2.02 3.70
C LEU A 94 -7.57 -1.83 4.46
N ASN A 95 -8.34 -0.82 4.06
CA ASN A 95 -9.73 -0.72 4.41
C ASN A 95 -10.50 -0.54 3.11
N GLY A 96 -11.49 -1.37 2.84
CA GLY A 96 -12.20 -1.30 1.56
C GLY A 96 -11.64 -2.18 0.44
N ALA A 97 -10.45 -2.74 0.61
CA ALA A 97 -9.80 -3.64 -0.34
C ALA A 97 -9.21 -4.85 0.38
N ARG A 98 -8.79 -5.86 -0.38
CA ARG A 98 -8.07 -7.03 0.14
C ARG A 98 -6.82 -7.32 -0.67
N PHE A 99 -5.77 -7.84 -0.04
CA PHE A 99 -4.65 -8.42 -0.78
C PHE A 99 -5.11 -9.69 -1.49
N ALA A 100 -4.90 -9.74 -2.79
CA ALA A 100 -5.14 -10.89 -3.64
C ALA A 100 -3.89 -11.75 -3.78
N THR A 101 -4.06 -12.96 -4.31
CA THR A 101 -2.95 -13.86 -4.67
C THR A 101 -2.61 -13.69 -6.16
N PRO A 102 -1.32 -13.79 -6.55
CA PRO A 102 -0.16 -14.08 -5.72
C PRO A 102 0.24 -12.90 -4.82
N ALA A 103 0.93 -13.21 -3.72
CA ALA A 103 1.48 -12.19 -2.83
C ALA A 103 2.60 -11.42 -3.53
N GLY A 104 2.66 -10.12 -3.28
CA GLY A 104 3.75 -9.28 -3.76
C GLY A 104 5.02 -9.43 -2.91
N THR A 105 6.03 -8.66 -3.28
CA THR A 105 7.33 -8.66 -2.59
C THR A 105 7.43 -7.51 -1.59
N VAL A 106 8.22 -7.68 -0.54
CA VAL A 106 8.78 -6.57 0.24
C VAL A 106 10.29 -6.68 0.15
N SER A 107 10.95 -5.58 -0.17
CA SER A 107 12.41 -5.51 -0.27
C SER A 107 12.91 -4.18 0.31
N THR A 108 14.23 -4.02 0.34
CA THR A 108 14.92 -2.82 0.83
C THR A 108 15.88 -2.31 -0.23
N ASP A 109 16.51 -1.17 0.03
CA ASP A 109 17.66 -0.61 -0.70
C ASP A 109 18.92 -1.52 -0.74
N GLY A 110 18.85 -2.73 -0.17
CA GLY A 110 19.95 -3.70 -0.16
C GLY A 110 20.96 -3.50 0.98
N PHE A 111 20.86 -2.43 1.77
CA PHE A 111 21.74 -2.22 2.92
C PHE A 111 21.36 -3.07 4.13
N GLN A 112 20.11 -3.54 4.21
CA GLN A 112 19.62 -4.49 5.23
C GLN A 112 18.68 -5.53 4.63
N PRO A 113 18.68 -6.77 5.14
CA PRO A 113 17.71 -7.76 4.71
C PRO A 113 16.32 -7.47 5.28
N VAL A 114 15.29 -7.93 4.57
CA VAL A 114 13.98 -8.23 5.18
C VAL A 114 14.15 -9.51 5.99
N LEU A 115 14.07 -9.41 7.32
CA LEU A 115 14.23 -10.56 8.23
C LEU A 115 13.01 -11.47 8.20
N ALA A 116 11.83 -10.85 8.16
CA ALA A 116 10.57 -11.55 8.11
C ALA A 116 9.51 -10.63 7.49
N SER A 117 8.56 -11.21 6.78
CA SER A 117 7.38 -10.52 6.31
C SER A 117 6.20 -11.49 6.25
N GLY A 118 5.00 -10.94 6.25
CA GLY A 118 3.78 -11.71 6.18
C GLY A 118 2.61 -10.84 5.79
N HIS A 119 1.52 -11.49 5.36
CA HIS A 119 0.29 -10.81 5.04
C HIS A 119 -0.93 -11.66 5.39
N SER A 120 -2.05 -10.97 5.45
CA SER A 120 -3.42 -11.47 5.61
C SER A 120 -4.28 -10.78 4.54
N ALA A 121 -5.60 -10.97 4.58
CA ALA A 121 -6.49 -10.36 3.59
C ALA A 121 -6.43 -8.82 3.62
N ASP A 122 -6.21 -8.18 4.76
CA ASP A 122 -6.31 -6.73 4.94
C ASP A 122 -5.05 -6.10 5.53
N SER A 123 -4.01 -6.88 5.81
CA SER A 123 -2.76 -6.35 6.36
C SER A 123 -1.53 -7.08 5.85
N LEU A 124 -0.46 -6.33 5.66
CA LEU A 124 0.90 -6.74 5.34
C LEU A 124 1.82 -6.18 6.42
N TRP A 125 2.85 -6.93 6.79
CA TRP A 125 3.91 -6.47 7.70
C TRP A 125 5.29 -6.97 7.26
N ALA A 126 6.32 -6.23 7.64
CA ALA A 126 7.72 -6.59 7.45
C ALA A 126 8.59 -6.14 8.63
N GLN A 127 9.64 -6.91 8.90
CA GLN A 127 10.71 -6.62 9.85
C GLN A 127 12.04 -6.56 9.11
N PHE A 128 12.87 -5.58 9.44
CA PHE A 128 14.14 -5.31 8.76
C PHE A 128 15.33 -5.58 9.70
N GLY A 129 16.51 -5.82 9.11
CA GLY A 129 17.74 -6.09 9.84
C GLY A 129 18.23 -4.92 10.69
N GLY A 130 18.11 -5.04 12.02
CA GLY A 130 18.84 -4.23 13.01
C GLY A 130 18.48 -2.74 13.08
N PRO A 131 18.96 -2.01 14.12
CA PRO A 131 18.48 -0.67 14.39
C PRO A 131 18.99 0.33 13.35
N GLY A 132 18.05 0.88 12.58
CA GLY A 132 18.15 2.25 12.11
C GLY A 132 18.95 2.52 10.84
N VAL A 133 19.19 1.52 9.97
CA VAL A 133 19.97 1.77 8.73
C VAL A 133 19.24 1.49 7.42
N THR A 134 18.06 0.86 7.44
CA THR A 134 17.20 0.82 6.24
C THR A 134 16.73 2.24 5.95
N THR A 135 17.23 2.83 4.87
CA THR A 135 16.83 4.18 4.46
C THR A 135 15.64 4.15 3.53
N GLN A 136 15.48 3.05 2.80
CA GLN A 136 14.32 2.82 1.95
C GLN A 136 13.87 1.36 2.00
N PHE A 137 12.56 1.17 1.95
CA PHE A 137 11.97 -0.12 1.64
C PHE A 137 10.94 0.01 0.53
N TYR A 138 10.70 -1.12 -0.13
CA TYR A 138 9.83 -1.21 -1.30
C TYR A 138 8.73 -2.20 -1.00
N ILE A 139 7.50 -1.81 -1.32
CA ILE A 139 6.34 -2.71 -1.34
C ILE A 139 6.03 -2.96 -2.81
N GLY A 140 6.03 -4.21 -3.24
CA GLY A 140 5.88 -4.55 -4.65
C GLY A 140 7.20 -4.45 -5.42
N ASN A 141 7.15 -4.05 -6.68
CA ASN A 141 8.32 -3.89 -7.53
C ASN A 141 8.40 -2.49 -8.18
N PRO A 142 8.51 -1.42 -7.37
CA PRO A 142 8.55 -0.04 -7.88
C PRO A 142 9.81 0.27 -8.71
N LEU A 143 10.88 -0.51 -8.57
CA LEU A 143 12.16 -0.33 -9.26
C LEU A 143 12.39 -1.31 -10.42
N LEU A 144 11.40 -2.16 -10.74
CA LEU A 144 11.48 -3.19 -11.80
C LEU A 144 12.63 -4.19 -11.61
N GLU A 145 12.94 -4.51 -10.35
CA GLU A 145 13.93 -5.48 -9.94
C GLU A 145 13.54 -6.90 -10.38
N ALA A 146 14.52 -7.67 -10.84
CA ALA A 146 14.29 -9.04 -11.27
C ALA A 146 13.84 -9.93 -10.09
N GLY A 147 12.72 -10.64 -10.26
CA GLY A 147 12.19 -11.55 -9.24
C GLY A 147 11.30 -10.89 -8.19
N ALA A 148 11.21 -9.56 -8.15
CA ALA A 148 10.21 -8.85 -7.33
C ALA A 148 8.87 -8.75 -8.07
N GLN A 149 7.76 -8.78 -7.31
CA GLN A 149 6.40 -8.72 -7.83
C GLN A 149 5.60 -7.64 -7.13
N ASP A 150 4.80 -6.91 -7.91
CA ASP A 150 3.79 -6.01 -7.37
C ASP A 150 2.74 -6.78 -6.57
N TRP A 151 2.12 -6.10 -5.61
CA TRP A 151 0.99 -6.62 -4.88
C TRP A 151 -0.28 -6.44 -5.69
N SER A 152 -1.23 -7.37 -5.55
CA SER A 152 -2.55 -7.27 -6.17
C SER A 152 -3.62 -6.96 -5.13
N LEU A 153 -4.53 -6.05 -5.45
CA LEU A 153 -5.67 -5.67 -4.61
C LEU A 153 -6.97 -6.18 -5.24
N ASP A 154 -7.78 -6.87 -4.45
CA ASP A 154 -9.14 -7.27 -4.77
C ASP A 154 -10.14 -6.27 -4.19
N LEU A 155 -11.02 -5.76 -5.05
CA LEU A 155 -12.12 -4.86 -4.72
C LEU A 155 -13.48 -5.56 -4.79
N SER A 156 -13.52 -6.89 -4.74
CA SER A 156 -14.77 -7.65 -4.77
C SER A 156 -15.75 -7.18 -3.69
N GLY A 157 -17.01 -6.99 -4.13
CA GLY A 157 -18.07 -6.46 -3.27
C GLY A 157 -18.11 -4.93 -3.15
N ARG A 158 -17.21 -4.19 -3.80
CA ARG A 158 -17.25 -2.73 -3.90
C ARG A 158 -18.12 -2.25 -5.06
N GLN A 159 -18.58 -1.02 -4.94
CA GLN A 159 -19.36 -0.33 -5.96
C GLN A 159 -18.64 0.94 -6.43
N VAL A 160 -18.95 1.38 -7.65
CA VAL A 160 -18.44 2.65 -8.19
C VAL A 160 -18.84 3.80 -7.27
N GLY A 161 -17.89 4.67 -6.96
CA GLY A 161 -18.08 5.81 -6.07
C GLY A 161 -17.89 5.49 -4.58
N GLU A 162 -17.70 4.23 -4.20
CA GLU A 162 -17.20 3.90 -2.86
C GLU A 162 -15.72 4.25 -2.70
N THR A 163 -15.26 4.33 -1.46
CA THR A 163 -13.84 4.54 -1.16
C THR A 163 -13.18 3.32 -0.53
N PHE A 164 -11.91 3.16 -0.84
CA PHE A 164 -11.01 2.31 -0.08
C PHE A 164 -9.75 3.09 0.29
N SER A 165 -9.00 2.58 1.26
CA SER A 165 -7.78 3.22 1.72
C SER A 165 -6.66 2.23 1.99
N ILE A 166 -5.45 2.76 1.87
CA ILE A 166 -4.19 2.07 2.13
C ILE A 166 -3.44 2.87 3.18
N THR A 167 -3.25 2.29 4.36
CA THR A 167 -2.48 2.89 5.44
C THR A 167 -1.12 2.25 5.53
N VAL A 168 -0.06 3.01 5.30
CA VAL A 168 1.33 2.59 5.53
C VAL A 168 1.78 3.17 6.87
N ALA A 169 2.28 2.32 7.75
CA ALA A 169 2.76 2.71 9.07
C ALA A 169 4.17 2.19 9.33
N VAL A 170 5.02 3.09 9.83
CA VAL A 170 6.36 2.83 10.32
C VAL A 170 6.36 3.12 11.83
N PRO A 171 6.33 2.09 12.69
CA PRO A 171 6.23 2.28 14.13
C PRO A 171 7.48 2.92 14.75
N GLU A 172 7.27 3.63 15.85
CA GLU A 172 8.38 4.06 16.72
C GLU A 172 8.85 2.89 17.61
N PRO A 173 10.14 2.49 17.58
CA PRO A 173 10.65 1.37 18.39
C PRO A 173 10.35 1.54 19.89
N GLN A 174 10.41 2.78 20.38
CA GLN A 174 10.23 3.11 21.79
C GLN A 174 8.78 2.99 22.27
N THR A 175 7.80 3.09 21.37
CA THR A 175 6.38 3.00 21.76
C THR A 175 6.04 1.62 22.28
N TYR A 176 6.58 0.55 21.68
CA TYR A 176 6.36 -0.81 22.17
C TYR A 176 7.10 -1.08 23.50
N ALA A 177 8.32 -0.56 23.65
CA ALA A 177 9.06 -0.68 24.90
C ALA A 177 8.35 0.03 26.06
N LEU A 178 7.78 1.22 25.82
CA LEU A 178 7.01 1.97 26.81
C LEU A 178 5.66 1.32 27.11
N LEU A 179 4.98 0.76 26.10
CA LEU A 179 3.73 0.02 26.30
C LEU A 179 3.97 -1.24 27.15
N LEU A 180 4.98 -2.04 26.81
CA LEU A 180 5.31 -3.26 27.54
C LEU A 180 5.78 -2.97 28.96
N SER A 181 6.60 -1.93 29.16
CA SER A 181 7.00 -1.51 30.51
C SER A 181 5.82 -0.98 31.33
N GLY A 182 4.91 -0.21 30.71
CA GLY A 182 3.66 0.19 31.36
C GLY A 182 2.79 -1.00 31.78
N LEU A 183 2.60 -1.97 30.88
CA LEU A 183 1.86 -3.20 31.19
C LEU A 183 2.52 -4.03 32.29
N ALA A 184 3.86 -4.13 32.29
CA ALA A 184 4.60 -4.82 33.33
C ALA A 184 4.42 -4.17 34.72
N VAL A 185 4.45 -2.84 34.78
CA VAL A 185 4.20 -2.08 36.01
C VAL A 185 2.76 -2.28 36.50
N LEU A 186 1.77 -2.23 35.60
CA LEU A 186 0.37 -2.45 35.94
C LEU A 186 0.11 -3.89 36.42
N GLY A 187 0.67 -4.89 35.75
CA GLY A 187 0.58 -6.29 36.16
C GLY A 187 1.20 -6.54 37.53
N TRP A 188 2.34 -5.91 37.82
CA TRP A 188 2.99 -6.00 39.13
C TRP A 188 2.20 -5.31 40.24
N ALA A 189 1.64 -4.12 39.97
CA ALA A 189 0.79 -3.41 40.91
C ALA A 189 -0.51 -4.18 41.21
N ALA A 190 -1.13 -4.81 40.21
CA ALA A 190 -2.31 -5.65 40.40
C ALA A 190 -2.01 -6.90 41.25
N ARG A 191 -0.85 -7.54 41.04
CA ARG A 191 -0.38 -8.66 41.87
C ARG A 191 -0.20 -8.28 43.34
N ARG A 192 0.25 -7.05 43.63
CA ARG A 192 0.42 -6.55 45.00
C ARG A 192 -0.89 -6.21 45.72
N ARG A 193 -2.00 -6.08 44.99
CA ARG A 193 -3.34 -5.81 45.57
C ARG A 193 -4.14 -7.08 45.81
N SER A 194 -3.70 -8.20 45.25
CA SER A 194 -4.32 -9.52 45.39
C SER A 194 -3.64 -10.42 46.42
N VAL A 195 -2.59 -9.91 47.09
CA VAL A 195 -1.93 -10.46 48.28
C VAL A 195 -2.24 -9.54 49.45
#